data_AF-A0A844P439-F1
#
_entry.id   AF-A0A844P439-F1
#
_cell.length_a   1.000
_cell.length_b   1.000
_cell.length_c   1.000
_cell.angle_alpha   90.00
_cell.angle_beta   90.00
_cell.angle_gamma   90.00
#
_symmetry.space_group_name_H-M   'P 1'
#
loop_
_entity.id
_entity.type
_entity.pdbx_description
1 polymer ?
#
loop_
_entity_poly.entity_id
_entity_poly.type
_entity_poly.pdbx_seq_one_letter_code
_entity_poly.pdbx_strand_id
1 'polypeptide(L)'
;MSQLAQVSNPVPSAQESIAACKALFSKDRKRNQIKIAFNSLTVRGRGMICIAGGLPVADCHRSFEDFNDIELQKIRRGLIELKGITKRFDTKVGDVNKLRPSHF
;
A
#
# COMPACT_ATOMS: atom_id res chain seq x y z
N MET A 1 -23.90 11.91 -46.46
CA MET A 1 -23.65 10.60 -45.80
C MET A 1 -22.25 10.63 -45.23
N SER A 2 -22.10 10.75 -43.91
CA SER A 2 -20.80 10.82 -43.23
C SER A 2 -20.50 9.43 -42.66
N GLN A 3 -19.51 8.74 -43.23
CA GLN A 3 -19.09 7.42 -42.72
C GLN A 3 -18.23 7.61 -41.47
N LEU A 4 -18.69 7.04 -40.36
CA LEU A 4 -17.94 6.91 -39.11
C LEU A 4 -16.79 5.91 -39.32
N ALA A 5 -15.55 6.39 -39.29
CA ALA A 5 -14.37 5.54 -39.30
C ALA A 5 -14.34 4.69 -38.00
N GLN A 6 -14.59 3.39 -38.13
CA GLN A 6 -14.35 2.44 -37.04
C GLN A 6 -12.83 2.35 -36.80
N VAL A 7 -12.36 2.94 -35.71
CA VAL A 7 -11.01 2.74 -35.21
C VAL A 7 -10.94 1.33 -34.66
N SER A 8 -10.53 0.37 -35.49
CA SER A 8 -10.20 -0.98 -35.04
C SER A 8 -8.91 -0.90 -34.23
N ASN A 9 -9.02 -0.79 -32.91
CA ASN A 9 -7.86 -0.98 -32.05
C ASN A 9 -7.36 -2.43 -32.25
N PRO A 10 -6.13 -2.65 -32.73
CA PRO A 10 -5.63 -3.99 -32.94
C PRO A 10 -5.64 -4.74 -31.60
N VAL A 11 -6.20 -5.95 -31.62
CA VAL A 11 -6.17 -6.84 -30.45
C VAL A 11 -4.71 -7.19 -30.19
N PRO A 12 -4.18 -6.90 -28.99
CA PRO A 12 -2.79 -7.17 -28.68
C PRO A 12 -2.52 -8.67 -28.82
N SER A 13 -1.33 -9.00 -29.32
CA SER A 13 -0.88 -10.38 -29.40
C SER A 13 -0.87 -11.04 -28.02
N ALA A 14 -0.89 -12.38 -27.99
CA ALA A 14 -0.76 -13.13 -26.75
C ALA A 14 0.53 -12.74 -25.99
N GLN A 15 1.65 -12.57 -26.71
CA GLN A 15 2.94 -12.15 -26.15
C GLN A 15 2.86 -10.76 -25.49
N GLU A 16 2.24 -9.78 -26.15
CA GLU A 16 2.05 -8.44 -25.59
C GLU A 16 1.14 -8.46 -24.37
N SER A 17 0.06 -9.25 -24.42
CA SER A 17 -0.85 -9.44 -23.28
C SER A 17 -0.13 -10.05 -22.08
N ILE A 18 0.71 -11.06 -22.30
CA ILE A 18 1.52 -11.70 -21.26
C ILE A 18 2.58 -10.73 -20.71
N ALA A 19 3.25 -9.97 -21.56
CA ALA A 19 4.26 -8.99 -21.15
C ALA A 19 3.63 -7.87 -20.31
N ALA A 20 2.48 -7.35 -20.73
CA ALA A 20 1.71 -6.37 -19.96
C ALA A 20 1.32 -6.92 -18.59
N CYS A 21 0.80 -8.15 -18.53
CA CYS A 21 0.51 -8.83 -17.26
C CYS A 21 1.76 -9.00 -16.37
N LYS A 22 2.91 -9.40 -16.92
CA LYS A 22 4.15 -9.54 -16.15
C LYS A 22 4.66 -8.20 -15.62
N ALA A 23 4.53 -7.12 -16.40
CA ALA A 23 4.87 -5.77 -15.95
C ALA A 23 4.03 -5.31 -14.75
N LEU A 24 2.82 -5.87 -14.57
CA LEU A 24 2.00 -5.63 -13.38
C LEU A 24 2.61 -6.17 -12.08
N PHE A 25 3.54 -7.12 -12.17
CA PHE A 25 4.19 -7.78 -11.04
C PHE A 25 5.68 -7.42 -10.91
N SER A 26 6.14 -6.37 -11.59
CA SER A 26 7.51 -5.88 -11.42
C SER A 26 7.74 -5.33 -10.00
N LYS A 27 8.98 -5.48 -9.51
CA LYS A 27 9.38 -4.95 -8.19
C LYS A 27 9.12 -3.45 -8.08
N ASP A 28 9.39 -2.71 -9.15
CA ASP A 28 9.24 -1.26 -9.20
C ASP A 28 7.78 -0.83 -9.08
N ARG A 29 6.86 -1.57 -9.71
CA ARG A 29 5.42 -1.28 -9.60
C ARG A 29 4.92 -1.46 -8.17
N LYS A 30 5.33 -2.56 -7.50
CA LYS A 30 4.95 -2.79 -6.10
C LYS A 30 5.55 -1.71 -5.18
N ARG A 31 6.82 -1.34 -5.39
CA ARG A 31 7.47 -0.25 -4.63
C ARG A 31 6.72 1.08 -4.84
N ASN A 32 6.32 1.40 -6.07
CA ASN A 32 5.52 2.60 -6.35
C ASN A 32 4.14 2.57 -5.68
N GLN A 33 3.47 1.42 -5.62
CA GLN A 33 2.21 1.30 -4.87
C GLN A 33 2.41 1.54 -3.37
N ILE A 34 3.47 0.97 -2.78
CA ILE A 34 3.79 1.16 -1.36
C ILE A 34 4.10 2.64 -1.09
N LYS A 35 4.91 3.26 -1.96
CA LYS A 35 5.26 4.67 -1.90
C LYS A 35 4.02 5.56 -1.90
N ILE A 36 3.10 5.36 -2.85
CA ILE A 36 1.84 6.10 -2.94
C ILE A 36 1.02 5.90 -1.66
N ALA A 37 0.87 4.66 -1.20
CA ALA A 37 0.09 4.35 0.00
C ALA A 37 0.71 4.95 1.26
N PHE A 38 2.03 4.89 1.44
CA PHE A 38 2.72 5.46 2.59
C PHE A 38 2.64 6.99 2.58
N ASN A 39 2.88 7.61 1.42
CA ASN A 39 2.84 9.06 1.28
C ASN A 39 1.40 9.63 1.37
N SER A 40 0.35 8.83 1.17
CA SER A 40 -1.03 9.27 1.40
C SER A 40 -1.48 9.20 2.86
N LEU A 41 -0.72 8.54 3.75
CA LEU A 41 -1.03 8.49 5.17
C LEU A 41 -0.84 9.86 5.83
N THR A 42 -1.67 10.12 6.84
CA THR A 42 -1.47 11.24 7.76
C THR A 42 -0.16 11.09 8.53
N VAL A 43 0.36 12.20 9.06
CA VAL A 43 1.55 12.19 9.94
C VAL A 43 1.38 11.21 11.10
N ARG A 44 0.20 11.16 11.73
CA ARG A 44 -0.12 10.19 12.79
C ARG A 44 -0.03 8.75 12.27
N GLY A 45 -0.58 8.47 11.09
CA GLY A 45 -0.49 7.15 10.45
C GLY A 45 0.94 6.70 10.22
N ARG A 46 1.77 7.58 9.66
CA ARG A 46 3.20 7.33 9.47
C ARG A 46 3.93 7.15 10.81
N GLY A 47 3.62 7.97 11.81
CA GLY A 47 4.18 7.86 13.16
C GLY A 47 3.92 6.52 13.82
N MET A 48 2.70 5.97 13.70
CA MET A 48 2.40 4.62 14.21
C MET A 48 3.27 3.54 13.55
N ILE A 49 3.48 3.63 12.23
CA ILE A 49 4.36 2.71 11.50
C ILE A 49 5.80 2.85 11.97
N CYS A 50 6.29 4.08 12.13
CA CYS A 50 7.65 4.35 12.62
C CYS A 50 7.89 3.72 14.00
N ILE A 51 6.99 3.97 14.97
CA ILE A 51 7.10 3.43 16.33
C ILE A 51 7.12 1.90 16.30
N ALA A 52 6.14 1.29 15.64
CA ALA A 52 6.05 -0.17 15.55
C ALA A 52 7.26 -0.81 14.84
N GLY A 53 7.88 -0.06 13.92
CA GLY A 53 9.08 -0.48 13.19
C GLY A 53 10.41 -0.25 13.91
N GLY A 54 10.43 0.50 15.01
CA GLY A 54 11.66 0.92 15.68
C GLY A 54 12.40 2.06 14.96
N LEU A 55 11.67 2.94 14.30
CA LEU A 55 12.14 4.23 13.79
C LEU A 55 11.78 5.36 14.78
N PRO A 56 12.60 6.42 14.86
CA PRO A 56 12.23 7.66 15.53
C PRO A 56 10.85 8.18 15.07
N VAL A 57 10.03 8.65 16.01
CA VAL A 57 8.72 9.26 15.69
C VAL A 57 8.88 10.47 14.77
N ALA A 58 9.98 11.23 14.93
CA ALA A 58 10.28 12.40 14.11
C ALA A 58 10.34 12.07 12.60
N ASP A 59 10.65 10.82 12.23
CA ASP A 59 10.69 10.38 10.83
C ASP A 59 9.30 10.35 10.16
N CYS A 60 8.21 10.52 10.92
CA CYS A 60 6.85 10.55 10.35
C CYS A 60 6.60 11.69 9.37
N HIS A 61 7.45 12.72 9.36
CA HIS A 61 7.39 13.84 8.41
C HIS A 61 8.13 13.57 7.09
N ARG A 62 8.95 12.51 7.02
CA ARG A 62 9.68 12.13 5.82
C ARG A 62 8.75 11.48 4.79
N SER A 63 9.08 11.66 3.52
CA SER A 63 8.46 10.93 2.41
C SER A 63 9.10 9.56 2.27
N PHE A 64 8.40 8.62 1.64
CA PHE A 64 8.88 7.25 1.46
C PHE A 64 10.25 7.18 0.75
N GLU A 65 10.52 8.12 -0.15
CA GLU A 65 11.75 8.24 -0.92
C GLU A 65 12.97 8.65 -0.09
N ASP A 66 12.75 9.27 1.07
CA ASP A 66 13.83 9.76 1.94
C ASP A 66 14.47 8.63 2.75
N PHE A 67 13.87 7.44 2.75
CA PHE A 67 14.32 6.30 3.55
C PHE A 67 15.31 5.42 2.79
N ASN A 68 16.40 5.06 3.48
CA ASN A 68 17.35 4.06 2.99
C ASN A 68 16.80 2.63 3.19
N ASP A 69 17.47 1.63 2.61
CA ASP A 69 16.98 0.25 2.63
C ASP A 69 16.82 -0.35 4.03
N ILE A 70 17.67 0.03 4.99
CA ILE A 70 17.56 -0.43 6.39
C ILE A 70 16.31 0.16 7.03
N GLU A 71 16.07 1.45 6.82
CA GLU A 71 14.88 2.13 7.32
C GLU A 71 13.59 1.60 6.67
N LEU A 72 13.63 1.27 5.37
CA LEU A 72 12.51 0.64 4.67
C LEU A 72 12.17 -0.74 5.26
N GLN A 73 13.15 -1.52 5.74
CA GLN A 73 12.85 -2.77 6.47
C GLN A 73 12.16 -2.49 7.81
N LYS A 74 12.51 -1.39 8.50
CA LYS A 74 11.80 -0.97 9.71
C LYS A 74 10.36 -0.55 9.42
N ILE A 75 10.12 0.20 8.34
CA ILE A 75 8.76 0.52 7.86
C ILE A 75 7.97 -0.77 7.60
N ARG A 76 8.57 -1.73 6.89
CA ARG A 76 7.95 -3.05 6.64
C ARG A 76 7.60 -3.77 7.94
N ARG A 77 8.50 -3.78 8.93
CA ARG A 77 8.25 -4.37 10.25
C ARG A 77 7.07 -3.70 10.95
N GLY A 78 7.00 -2.37 10.94
CA GLY A 78 5.89 -1.61 11.51
C GLY A 78 4.54 -1.95 10.87
N LEU A 79 4.49 -2.06 9.54
CA LEU A 79 3.28 -2.49 8.82
C LEU A 79 2.84 -3.91 9.19
N ILE A 80 3.78 -4.84 9.38
CA ILE A 80 3.49 -6.22 9.81
C ILE A 80 2.87 -6.24 11.21
N GLU A 81 3.44 -5.47 12.14
CA GLU A 81 2.95 -5.38 13.52
C GLU A 81 1.51 -4.83 13.56
N LEU A 82 1.27 -3.70 12.88
CA LEU A 82 -0.07 -3.08 12.81
C LEU A 82 -1.10 -4.00 12.15
N LYS A 83 -0.70 -4.75 11.12
CA LYS A 83 -1.54 -5.79 10.52
C LYS A 83 -1.86 -6.91 11.52
N GLY A 84 -0.89 -7.28 12.36
CA GLY A 84 -1.08 -8.27 13.41
C GLY A 84 -2.11 -7.83 14.45
N ILE A 85 -2.04 -6.58 14.89
CA ILE A 85 -2.98 -5.98 15.84
C ILE A 85 -4.39 -5.95 15.25
N THR A 86 -4.57 -5.33 14.10
CA THR A 86 -5.89 -5.21 13.42
C THR A 86 -6.51 -6.57 13.18
N LYS A 87 -5.75 -7.52 12.61
CA LYS A 87 -6.22 -8.90 12.39
C LYS A 87 -6.67 -9.57 13.69
N ARG A 88 -5.96 -9.37 14.80
CA ARG A 88 -6.30 -10.00 16.09
C ARG A 88 -7.64 -9.49 16.60
N PHE A 89 -7.88 -8.18 16.55
CA PHE A 89 -9.18 -7.61 16.93
C PHE A 89 -10.29 -8.09 15.99
N ASP A 90 -10.09 -7.97 14.67
CA ASP A 90 -11.07 -8.42 13.68
C ASP A 90 -11.47 -9.89 13.88
N THR A 91 -10.50 -10.75 14.20
CA THR A 91 -10.75 -12.19 14.41
C THR A 91 -11.43 -12.50 15.76
N LYS A 92 -11.16 -11.71 16.81
CA LYS A 92 -11.59 -12.03 18.19
C LYS A 92 -12.88 -11.34 18.59
N VAL A 93 -13.09 -10.10 18.15
CA VAL A 93 -14.26 -9.29 18.53
C VAL A 93 -15.11 -8.87 17.33
N GLY A 94 -14.71 -9.26 16.11
CA GLY A 94 -15.36 -8.82 14.88
C GLY A 94 -14.91 -7.42 14.45
N ASP A 95 -15.68 -6.81 13.54
CA ASP A 95 -15.42 -5.48 13.02
C ASP A 95 -15.44 -4.43 14.15
N VAL A 96 -14.27 -3.83 14.41
CA VAL A 96 -14.09 -2.84 15.48
C VAL A 96 -14.98 -1.61 15.32
N ASN A 97 -15.42 -1.29 14.11
CA ASN A 97 -16.33 -0.16 13.86
C ASN A 97 -17.76 -0.43 14.34
N LYS A 98 -18.10 -1.70 14.64
CA LYS A 98 -19.42 -2.11 15.13
C LYS A 98 -19.44 -2.29 16.65
N LEU A 99 -18.33 -2.05 17.33
CA LEU A 99 -18.26 -2.07 18.79
C LEU A 99 -19.02 -0.86 19.35
N ARG A 100 -19.70 -1.08 20.47
CA ARG A 100 -20.49 -0.06 21.16
C ARG A 100 -19.65 0.55 22.28
N PRO A 101 -19.95 1.79 22.72
CA PRO A 101 -19.29 2.38 23.88
C PRO A 101 -19.34 1.49 25.12
N SER A 102 -20.41 0.71 25.31
CA SER A 102 -20.57 -0.24 26.42
C SER A 102 -19.59 -1.43 26.40
N HIS A 103 -18.77 -1.57 25.37
CA HIS A 103 -17.74 -2.62 25.26
C HIS A 103 -16.36 -2.16 25.78
N PHE A 104 -16.23 -0.89 26.16
CA PHE A 104 -15.02 -0.25 26.70
C PHE A 104 -15.31 0.36 28.07
#